data_AF-A0ABD4R8A7-F1
#
_entry.id   AF-A0ABD4R8A7-F1
#
_cell.length_a   1.000
_cell.length_b   1.000
_cell.length_c   1.000
_cell.angle_alpha   90.00
_cell.angle_beta   90.00
_cell.angle_gamma   90.00
#
_symmetry.space_group_name_H-M   'P 1'
#
loop_
_entity.id
_entity.type
_entity.pdbx_description
1 polymer ?
#
loop_
_entity_poly.entity_id
_entity_poly.type
_entity_poly.pdbx_seq_one_letter_code
_entity_poly.pdbx_strand_id
1 'polypeptide(L)'
;MTLPAIAHAVSPYRQLLVGFSGGLDSTVLLHRLKCWRDREPDVQLRAIHIHHGLSPHAEEWVAHCEALCAAWAIPLLVERVTLAEEGLGIEAQARKARYAAFAGALRTGEALVTAQHLDDQCETFLLALKRGSGPAGLSAMPERSEFAGTTLLRPLLGETRASLEAWAREHQLSWIEDESNQDDGYDRNFLRLRVLPLLSERWPHFADATARSAMLCAEQESLLDELLSDELAELISEDGALAIAPLKAMSPVRRAALIRRWLASHHAAMPSRAMLNRIWDEVALAREDASPCVHLNGFGVRRYKGELWWVKSTPSLTNVVLDWLSPELPLILPADAGRVSLIPSGHVRLPEAGEPVTVRFKAGGMLHIVGRNGGRKLKKIWQECNVPPWLRDTTPLLFYGETLIAAAGIFITEAGWAEEGVRFEWQKA
;
A
#
# COMPACT_ATOMS: atom_id res chain seq x y z
N MET A 1 15.75 28.16 3.86
CA MET A 1 14.32 28.41 3.59
C MET A 1 13.77 29.60 4.38
N THR A 2 12.93 30.45 3.79
CA THR A 2 12.21 31.53 4.50
C THR A 2 10.86 31.06 5.06
N LEU A 3 10.24 31.84 5.96
CA LEU A 3 8.90 31.51 6.49
C LEU A 3 7.80 31.42 5.40
N PRO A 4 7.75 32.30 4.39
CA PRO A 4 6.82 32.12 3.27
C PRO A 4 7.04 30.82 2.50
N ALA A 5 8.29 30.38 2.36
CA ALA A 5 8.61 29.15 1.65
C ALA A 5 8.15 27.89 2.42
N ILE A 6 8.32 27.84 3.76
CA ILE A 6 7.82 26.71 4.55
C ILE A 6 6.28 26.66 4.53
N ALA A 7 5.61 27.81 4.61
CA ALA A 7 4.17 27.92 4.52
C ALA A 7 3.63 27.43 3.16
N HIS A 8 4.29 27.82 2.06
CA HIS A 8 3.95 27.35 0.72
C HIS A 8 4.13 25.84 0.59
N ALA A 9 5.25 25.30 1.10
CA ALA A 9 5.56 23.88 1.01
C ALA A 9 4.51 22.99 1.68
N VAL A 10 3.89 23.45 2.79
CA VAL A 10 2.86 22.71 3.52
C VAL A 10 1.42 23.05 3.14
N SER A 11 1.19 24.09 2.34
CA SER A 11 -0.14 24.47 1.87
C SER A 11 -0.84 23.35 1.08
N PRO A 12 -2.16 23.12 1.23
CA PRO A 12 -3.14 23.92 1.99
C PRO A 12 -3.30 23.49 3.46
N TYR A 13 -2.44 22.60 3.97
CA TYR A 13 -2.64 22.02 5.30
C TYR A 13 -2.33 23.02 6.42
N ARG A 14 -3.29 23.15 7.34
CA ARG A 14 -3.14 23.92 8.58
C ARG A 14 -2.97 23.03 9.81
N GLN A 15 -3.27 21.74 9.71
CA GLN A 15 -3.03 20.75 10.76
C GLN A 15 -1.88 19.84 10.33
N LEU A 16 -0.80 19.81 11.11
CA LEU A 16 0.43 19.10 10.76
C LEU A 16 0.88 18.16 11.89
N LEU A 17 1.21 16.93 11.51
CA LEU A 17 1.92 15.97 12.34
C LEU A 17 3.36 15.85 11.85
N VAL A 18 4.34 16.23 12.67
CA VAL A 18 5.75 16.19 12.30
C VAL A 18 6.41 14.93 12.85
N GLY A 19 7.03 14.14 11.97
CA GLY A 19 7.92 13.05 12.40
C GLY A 19 9.18 13.63 13.05
N PHE A 20 9.29 13.49 14.38
CA PHE A 20 10.32 14.15 15.18
C PHE A 20 11.20 13.13 15.90
N SER A 21 12.42 12.93 15.38
CA SER A 21 13.41 12.03 15.98
C SER A 21 14.27 12.68 17.06
N GLY A 22 14.29 14.02 17.12
CA GLY A 22 15.19 14.80 17.95
C GLY A 22 16.58 15.02 17.32
N GLY A 23 16.86 14.43 16.15
CA GLY A 23 18.06 14.74 15.37
C GLY A 23 17.99 16.12 14.70
N LEU A 24 19.12 16.59 14.17
CA LEU A 24 19.29 17.91 13.53
C LEU A 24 18.13 18.26 12.59
N ASP A 25 17.89 17.43 11.57
CA ASP A 25 16.98 17.76 10.47
C ASP A 25 15.54 17.93 10.99
N SER A 26 15.12 17.00 11.86
CA SER A 26 13.78 17.01 12.47
C SER A 26 13.60 18.18 13.44
N THR A 27 14.66 18.59 14.14
CA THR A 27 14.66 19.74 15.04
C THR A 27 14.53 21.05 14.26
N VAL A 28 15.28 21.19 13.15
CA VAL A 28 15.19 22.35 12.26
C VAL A 28 13.81 22.43 11.60
N LEU A 29 13.27 21.31 11.12
CA LEU A 29 11.91 21.26 10.56
C LEU A 29 10.88 21.73 11.58
N LEU A 30 10.89 21.12 12.77
CA LEU A 30 9.92 21.42 13.82
C LEU A 30 10.01 22.89 14.26
N HIS A 31 11.22 23.41 14.42
CA HIS A 31 11.45 24.82 14.77
C HIS A 31 10.95 25.78 13.68
N ARG A 32 11.21 25.49 12.40
CA ARG A 32 10.71 26.33 11.29
C ARG A 32 9.18 26.36 11.24
N LEU A 33 8.53 25.21 11.42
CA LEU A 33 7.07 25.12 11.48
C LEU A 33 6.51 25.83 12.72
N LYS A 34 7.20 25.75 13.87
CA LYS A 34 6.88 26.50 15.08
C LYS A 34 6.91 28.01 14.82
N CYS A 35 7.98 28.52 14.20
CA CYS A 35 8.08 29.94 13.85
C CYS A 35 6.97 30.41 12.90
N TRP A 36 6.51 29.53 12.01
CA TRP A 36 5.36 29.82 11.14
C TRP A 36 4.04 29.82 11.92
N ARG A 37 3.79 28.79 12.74
CA ARG A 37 2.62 28.70 13.64
C ARG A 37 2.49 29.92 14.54
N ASP A 38 3.59 30.41 15.11
CA ASP A 38 3.57 31.57 16.00
C ASP A 38 3.13 32.88 15.29
N ARG A 39 3.14 32.91 13.95
CA ARG A 39 2.64 34.04 13.14
C ARG A 39 1.23 33.81 12.58
N GLU A 40 0.78 32.57 12.55
CA GLU A 40 -0.47 32.13 11.92
C GLU A 40 -1.32 31.35 12.94
N PRO A 41 -2.26 32.01 13.64
CA PRO A 41 -2.96 31.43 14.79
C PRO A 41 -3.82 30.20 14.49
N ASP A 42 -4.18 29.97 13.23
CA ASP A 42 -5.00 28.84 12.77
C ASP A 42 -4.19 27.57 12.49
N VAL A 43 -2.86 27.67 12.50
CA VAL A 43 -1.95 26.53 12.32
C VAL A 43 -1.89 25.70 13.60
N GLN A 44 -2.15 24.41 13.46
CA GLN A 44 -2.00 23.42 14.51
C GLN A 44 -0.82 22.51 14.20
N LEU A 45 0.07 22.36 15.18
CA LEU A 45 1.29 21.59 15.05
C LEU A 45 1.35 20.54 16.15
N ARG A 46 1.52 19.27 15.77
CA ARG A 46 1.85 18.17 16.66
C ARG A 46 3.15 17.53 16.20
N ALA A 47 3.87 16.92 17.13
CA ALA A 47 5.06 16.12 16.84
C ALA A 47 4.82 14.67 17.25
N ILE A 48 5.46 13.73 16.56
CA ILE A 48 5.46 12.31 16.92
C ILE A 48 6.89 11.76 16.90
N HIS A 49 7.30 11.19 18.02
CA HIS A 49 8.56 10.47 18.19
C HIS A 49 8.29 8.96 18.20
N ILE A 50 9.09 8.20 17.46
CA ILE A 50 8.98 6.74 17.37
C ILE A 50 10.13 6.08 18.12
N HIS A 51 9.81 5.53 19.28
CA HIS A 51 10.73 4.76 20.08
C HIS A 51 10.72 3.30 19.60
N HIS A 52 11.78 2.90 18.92
CA HIS A 52 11.93 1.60 18.29
C HIS A 52 12.68 0.56 19.15
N GLY A 53 13.19 0.97 20.33
CA GLY A 53 13.77 0.06 21.32
C GLY A 53 15.13 -0.55 20.98
N LEU A 54 15.83 -0.02 19.97
CA LEU A 54 17.14 -0.54 19.55
C LEU A 54 18.32 0.13 20.27
N SER A 55 18.21 1.43 20.58
CA SER A 55 19.31 2.19 21.17
C SER A 55 19.27 2.13 22.70
N PRO A 56 20.43 1.98 23.38
CA PRO A 56 20.52 2.10 24.83
C PRO A 56 20.20 3.54 25.31
N HIS A 57 20.31 4.54 24.44
CA HIS A 57 20.00 5.95 24.72
C HIS A 57 18.56 6.34 24.38
N ALA A 58 17.71 5.39 23.96
CA ALA A 58 16.39 5.71 23.43
C ALA A 58 15.48 6.47 24.42
N GLU A 59 15.58 6.19 25.72
CA GLU A 59 14.82 6.91 26.75
C GLU A 59 15.34 8.35 26.96
N GLU A 60 16.65 8.57 26.85
CA GLU A 60 17.24 9.93 26.89
C GLU A 60 16.77 10.75 25.68
N TRP A 61 16.64 10.11 24.52
CA TRP A 61 16.14 10.74 23.30
C TRP A 61 14.67 11.14 23.41
N VAL A 62 13.84 10.31 24.05
CA VAL A 62 12.46 10.64 24.37
C VAL A 62 12.40 11.85 25.29
N ALA A 63 13.15 11.84 26.39
CA ALA A 63 13.17 12.95 27.35
C ALA A 63 13.62 14.27 26.69
N HIS A 64 14.61 14.22 25.81
CA HIS A 64 15.04 15.38 25.01
C HIS A 64 13.91 15.91 24.11
N CYS A 65 13.21 15.02 23.40
CA CYS A 65 12.10 15.40 22.53
C CYS A 65 10.95 16.02 23.32
N GLU A 66 10.61 15.44 24.47
CA GLU A 66 9.59 15.94 25.39
C GLU A 66 9.94 17.35 25.90
N ALA A 67 11.18 17.57 26.33
CA ALA A 67 11.65 18.85 26.82
C ALA A 67 11.56 19.95 25.74
N LEU A 68 12.01 19.66 24.52
CA LEU A 68 11.92 20.62 23.40
C LEU A 68 10.46 20.93 23.03
N CYS A 69 9.62 19.90 22.91
CA CYS A 69 8.21 20.09 22.56
C CYS A 69 7.46 20.87 23.64
N ALA A 70 7.73 20.61 24.92
CA ALA A 70 7.17 21.37 26.04
C ALA A 70 7.60 22.84 25.98
N ALA A 71 8.90 23.11 25.77
CA ALA A 71 9.43 24.48 25.65
C ALA A 71 8.80 25.26 24.47
N TRP A 72 8.42 24.57 23.40
CA TRP A 72 7.80 25.18 22.21
C TRP A 72 6.28 25.15 22.21
N ALA A 73 5.66 24.64 23.28
CA ALA A 73 4.22 24.44 23.38
C ALA A 73 3.66 23.63 22.18
N ILE A 74 4.31 22.51 21.86
CA ILE A 74 3.91 21.57 20.80
C ILE A 74 3.52 20.24 21.45
N PRO A 75 2.30 19.73 21.25
CA PRO A 75 1.94 18.38 21.69
C PRO A 75 2.85 17.32 21.05
N LEU A 76 3.47 16.48 21.87
CA LEU A 76 4.29 15.35 21.43
C LEU A 76 3.56 14.04 21.69
N LEU A 77 3.50 13.19 20.67
CA LEU A 77 3.14 11.78 20.81
C LEU A 77 4.43 10.96 20.84
N VAL A 78 4.54 10.04 21.80
CA VAL A 78 5.66 9.10 21.87
C VAL A 78 5.10 7.70 21.66
N GLU A 79 5.30 7.16 20.46
CA GLU A 79 4.84 5.83 20.10
C GLU A 79 5.98 4.82 20.28
N ARG A 80 5.75 3.82 21.12
CA ARG A 80 6.67 2.70 21.32
C ARG A 80 6.27 1.57 20.38
N VAL A 81 7.14 1.26 19.43
CA VAL A 81 6.88 0.22 18.42
C VAL A 81 7.71 -1.02 18.69
N THR A 82 7.11 -2.18 18.47
CA THR A 82 7.81 -3.47 18.49
C THR A 82 8.19 -3.85 17.06
N LEU A 83 9.45 -4.19 16.85
CA LEU A 83 9.92 -4.66 15.54
C LEU A 83 9.63 -6.16 15.41
N ALA A 84 8.90 -6.54 14.36
CA ALA A 84 8.62 -7.94 14.06
C ALA A 84 9.78 -8.57 13.28
N GLU A 85 10.24 -9.76 13.66
CA GLU A 85 11.31 -10.50 12.97
C GLU A 85 10.81 -11.14 11.65
N GLU A 86 10.52 -10.31 10.65
CA GLU A 86 10.03 -10.74 9.33
C GLU A 86 11.14 -10.99 8.28
N GLY A 87 12.43 -11.07 8.69
CA GLY A 87 13.54 -11.34 7.77
C GLY A 87 13.90 -10.22 6.75
N LEU A 88 13.26 -9.05 6.84
CA LEU A 88 13.48 -7.89 5.95
C LEU A 88 14.71 -7.03 6.32
N GLY A 89 15.41 -7.39 7.41
CA GLY A 89 16.45 -6.57 8.03
C GLY A 89 15.87 -5.50 8.97
N ILE A 90 16.66 -5.12 9.98
CA ILE A 90 16.23 -4.22 11.07
C ILE A 90 15.79 -2.85 10.53
N GLU A 91 16.52 -2.28 9.56
CA GLU A 91 16.19 -0.96 8.99
C GLU A 91 14.82 -0.95 8.30
N ALA A 92 14.52 -1.98 7.49
CA ALA A 92 13.26 -2.08 6.78
C ALA A 92 12.08 -2.28 7.75
N GLN A 93 12.26 -3.09 8.79
CA GLN A 93 11.26 -3.31 9.84
C GLN A 93 11.01 -2.04 10.65
N ALA A 94 12.07 -1.35 11.09
CA ALA A 94 11.97 -0.08 11.79
C ALA A 94 11.27 0.97 10.94
N ARG A 95 11.57 1.03 9.63
CA ARG A 95 10.87 1.92 8.70
C ARG A 95 9.39 1.56 8.57
N LYS A 96 9.04 0.27 8.41
CA LYS A 96 7.64 -0.19 8.32
C LYS A 96 6.86 0.16 9.58
N ALA A 97 7.41 -0.16 10.76
CA ALA A 97 6.80 0.13 12.05
C ALA A 97 6.61 1.65 12.27
N ARG A 98 7.61 2.46 11.91
CA ARG A 98 7.54 3.93 11.97
C ARG A 98 6.39 4.49 11.13
N TYR A 99 6.28 4.06 9.88
CA TYR A 99 5.20 4.54 9.01
C TYR A 99 3.83 4.02 9.44
N ALA A 100 3.74 2.81 10.01
CA ALA A 100 2.49 2.32 10.61
C ALA A 100 2.06 3.16 11.83
N ALA A 101 3.00 3.52 12.70
CA ALA A 101 2.73 4.41 13.84
C ALA A 101 2.28 5.81 13.38
N PHE A 102 2.93 6.37 12.35
CA PHE A 102 2.47 7.63 11.74
C PHE A 102 1.04 7.52 11.21
N ALA A 103 0.71 6.44 10.49
CA ALA A 103 -0.63 6.23 9.97
C ALA A 103 -1.68 6.14 11.09
N GLY A 104 -1.39 5.45 12.18
CA GLY A 104 -2.30 5.32 13.33
C GLY A 104 -2.49 6.62 14.14
N ALA A 105 -1.50 7.52 14.13
CA ALA A 105 -1.53 8.76 14.90
C ALA A 105 -2.14 9.98 14.17
N LEU A 106 -2.32 9.87 12.84
CA LEU A 106 -2.87 10.94 12.00
C LEU A 106 -4.34 11.19 12.30
N ARG A 107 -4.72 12.48 12.34
CA ARG A 107 -6.11 12.93 12.44
C ARG A 107 -6.68 13.25 11.06
N THR A 108 -8.00 13.23 10.94
CA THR A 108 -8.69 13.66 9.72
C THR A 108 -8.32 15.10 9.37
N GLY A 109 -7.87 15.32 8.13
CA GLY A 109 -7.47 16.65 7.63
C GLY A 109 -6.06 17.10 8.04
N GLU A 110 -5.30 16.25 8.74
CA GLU A 110 -3.91 16.51 9.11
C GLU A 110 -2.94 15.93 8.07
N ALA A 111 -1.85 16.63 7.77
CA ALA A 111 -0.78 16.11 6.92
C ALA A 111 0.42 15.65 7.75
N LEU A 112 1.08 14.58 7.31
CA LEU A 112 2.36 14.14 7.85
C LEU A 112 3.48 14.98 7.23
N VAL A 113 4.41 15.50 8.04
CA VAL A 113 5.58 16.24 7.58
C VAL A 113 6.85 15.58 8.08
N THR A 114 7.82 15.36 7.19
CA THR A 114 9.09 14.71 7.53
C THR A 114 10.29 15.51 7.05
N ALA A 115 11.38 15.40 7.79
CA ALA A 115 12.57 16.22 7.60
C ALA A 115 13.60 15.64 6.62
N GLN A 116 13.16 14.91 5.59
CA GLN A 116 14.11 14.48 4.57
C GLN A 116 14.61 15.68 3.76
N HIS A 117 15.90 15.65 3.45
CA HIS A 117 16.62 16.74 2.83
C HIS A 117 17.39 16.28 1.58
N LEU A 118 18.24 17.16 1.03
CA LEU A 118 18.91 16.94 -0.25
C LEU A 118 19.79 15.68 -0.29
N ASP A 119 20.51 15.38 0.79
CA ASP A 119 21.36 14.19 0.83
C ASP A 119 20.50 12.91 0.83
N ASP A 120 19.34 12.92 1.50
CA ASP A 120 18.41 11.78 1.47
C ASP A 120 17.85 11.54 0.04
N GLN A 121 17.67 12.61 -0.75
CA GLN A 121 17.34 12.47 -2.18
C GLN A 121 18.46 11.80 -2.95
N CYS A 122 19.69 12.24 -2.72
CA CYS A 122 20.86 11.69 -3.39
C CYS A 122 21.06 10.20 -3.02
N GLU A 123 20.93 9.85 -1.73
CA GLU A 123 20.94 8.47 -1.25
C GLU A 123 19.85 7.64 -1.94
N THR A 124 18.61 8.14 -1.97
CA THR A 124 17.49 7.43 -2.58
C THR A 124 17.71 7.19 -4.07
N PHE A 125 18.25 8.18 -4.78
CA PHE A 125 18.62 8.07 -6.18
C PHE A 125 19.70 7.01 -6.41
N LEU A 126 20.79 7.04 -5.63
CA LEU A 126 21.89 6.07 -5.76
C LEU A 126 21.44 4.64 -5.41
N LEU A 127 20.55 4.46 -4.43
CA LEU A 127 19.94 3.17 -4.13
C LEU A 127 19.01 2.69 -5.25
N ALA A 128 18.27 3.58 -5.90
CA ALA A 128 17.48 3.24 -7.08
C ALA A 128 18.38 2.85 -8.26
N LEU A 129 19.48 3.56 -8.45
CA LEU A 129 20.49 3.30 -9.48
C LEU A 129 21.18 1.94 -9.27
N LYS A 130 21.65 1.63 -8.05
CA LYS A 130 22.22 0.32 -7.66
C LYS A 130 21.27 -0.83 -7.97
N ARG A 131 19.96 -0.61 -7.82
CA ARG A 131 18.92 -1.60 -8.14
C ARG A 131 18.58 -1.71 -9.63
N GLY A 132 19.21 -0.91 -10.50
CA GLY A 132 18.93 -0.90 -11.94
C GLY A 132 17.54 -0.32 -12.26
N SER A 133 17.07 0.65 -11.48
CA SER A 133 15.75 1.27 -11.68
C SER A 133 15.75 2.19 -12.90
N GLY A 134 14.62 2.25 -13.61
CA GLY A 134 14.40 3.22 -14.70
C GLY A 134 13.92 4.59 -14.18
N PRO A 135 13.51 5.51 -15.08
CA PRO A 135 13.13 6.90 -14.72
C PRO A 135 12.15 7.00 -13.55
N ALA A 136 11.07 6.21 -13.55
CA ALA A 136 10.14 6.19 -12.41
C ALA A 136 10.77 5.85 -11.06
N GLY A 137 11.77 4.96 -11.00
CA GLY A 137 12.48 4.67 -9.75
C GLY A 137 13.59 5.69 -9.44
N LEU A 138 14.21 6.25 -10.48
CA LEU A 138 15.20 7.32 -10.37
C LEU A 138 14.58 8.69 -10.02
N SER A 139 13.26 8.81 -10.06
CA SER A 139 12.53 10.00 -9.60
C SER A 139 12.65 10.25 -8.08
N ALA A 140 13.28 9.32 -7.36
CA ALA A 140 13.56 9.40 -5.92
C ALA A 140 12.29 9.71 -5.09
N MET A 141 12.37 10.60 -4.10
CA MET A 141 11.20 11.01 -3.32
C MET A 141 10.56 12.25 -3.95
N PRO A 142 9.23 12.31 -4.07
CA PRO A 142 8.53 13.55 -4.38
C PRO A 142 8.42 14.44 -3.13
N GLU A 143 8.25 15.74 -3.32
CA GLU A 143 7.97 16.67 -2.21
C GLU A 143 6.64 16.38 -1.52
N ARG A 144 5.67 15.84 -2.27
CA ARG A 144 4.33 15.48 -1.82
C ARG A 144 3.99 14.08 -2.29
N SER A 145 3.47 13.25 -1.40
CA SER A 145 3.01 11.89 -1.73
C SER A 145 1.76 11.53 -0.93
N GLU A 146 0.86 10.73 -1.49
CA GLU A 146 -0.26 10.16 -0.74
C GLU A 146 0.23 9.30 0.43
N PHE A 147 -0.44 9.40 1.56
CA PHE A 147 -0.10 8.64 2.76
C PHE A 147 -1.31 8.50 3.68
N ALA A 148 -1.73 7.27 3.99
CA ALA A 148 -2.78 6.96 4.98
C ALA A 148 -4.08 7.80 4.84
N GLY A 149 -4.54 8.04 3.61
CA GLY A 149 -5.73 8.86 3.34
C GLY A 149 -5.52 10.38 3.39
N THR A 150 -4.27 10.83 3.54
CA THR A 150 -3.85 12.24 3.52
C THR A 150 -2.56 12.40 2.68
N THR A 151 -1.77 13.44 2.92
CA THR A 151 -0.48 13.71 2.26
C THR A 151 0.70 13.63 3.24
N LEU A 152 1.80 13.07 2.77
CA LEU A 152 3.14 13.16 3.33
C LEU A 152 3.93 14.26 2.60
N LEU A 153 4.39 15.24 3.35
CA LEU A 153 5.10 16.45 2.90
C LEU A 153 6.57 16.42 3.30
N ARG A 154 7.46 16.79 2.37
CA ARG A 154 8.92 16.84 2.58
C ARG A 154 9.46 18.23 2.24
N PRO A 155 9.20 19.25 3.07
CA PRO A 155 9.54 20.63 2.71
C PRO A 155 11.05 20.90 2.63
N LEU A 156 11.89 20.09 3.29
CA LEU A 156 13.34 20.29 3.32
C LEU A 156 14.08 19.61 2.16
N LEU A 157 13.36 18.99 1.22
CA LEU A 157 13.94 18.08 0.22
C LEU A 157 15.00 18.73 -0.68
N GLY A 158 14.93 20.05 -0.89
CA GLY A 158 15.91 20.84 -1.62
C GLY A 158 16.96 21.56 -0.74
N GLU A 159 16.94 21.38 0.58
CA GLU A 159 17.87 22.05 1.50
C GLU A 159 19.10 21.16 1.77
N THR A 160 20.29 21.77 1.78
CA THR A 160 21.54 21.08 2.09
C THR A 160 21.68 20.88 3.59
N ARG A 161 22.39 19.83 4.02
CA ARG A 161 22.71 19.62 5.44
C ARG A 161 23.38 20.83 6.08
N ALA A 162 24.32 21.46 5.37
CA ALA A 162 24.99 22.68 5.82
C ALA A 162 24.02 23.85 6.09
N SER A 163 22.96 23.99 5.28
CA SER A 163 21.93 25.01 5.52
C SER A 163 21.07 24.72 6.75
N LEU A 164 20.83 23.45 7.07
CA LEU A 164 20.13 23.03 8.28
C LEU A 164 20.99 23.28 9.52
N GLU A 165 22.28 22.95 9.47
CA GLU A 165 23.24 23.26 10.55
C GLU A 165 23.35 24.76 10.80
N ALA A 166 23.43 25.56 9.74
CA ALA A 166 23.50 27.03 9.85
C ALA A 166 22.26 27.57 10.57
N TRP A 167 21.06 27.10 10.20
CA TRP A 167 19.82 27.48 10.86
C TRP A 167 19.82 27.09 12.35
N ALA A 168 20.23 25.86 12.65
CA ALA A 168 20.27 25.35 14.02
C ALA A 168 21.23 26.18 14.89
N ARG A 169 22.41 26.53 14.37
CA ARG A 169 23.39 27.38 15.06
C ARG A 169 22.89 28.81 15.26
N GLU A 170 22.30 29.41 14.23
CA GLU A 170 21.73 30.77 14.27
C GLU A 170 20.67 30.90 15.37
N HIS A 171 19.82 29.87 15.52
CA HIS A 171 18.74 29.84 16.51
C HIS A 171 19.12 29.13 17.81
N GLN A 172 20.39 28.76 17.98
CA GLN A 172 20.92 28.08 19.17
C GLN A 172 20.14 26.81 19.56
N LEU A 173 19.73 26.03 18.56
CA LEU A 173 18.99 24.79 18.76
C LEU A 173 19.93 23.69 19.26
N SER A 174 19.42 22.86 20.16
CA SER A 174 20.08 21.62 20.60
C SER A 174 19.41 20.43 19.94
N TRP A 175 20.18 19.42 19.55
CA TRP A 175 19.68 18.19 18.93
C TRP A 175 20.49 16.98 19.40
N ILE A 176 19.95 15.79 19.14
CA ILE A 176 20.59 14.50 19.43
C ILE A 176 21.49 14.10 18.26
N GLU A 177 22.67 13.59 18.58
CA GLU A 177 23.52 12.84 17.64
C GLU A 177 23.36 11.35 17.90
N ASP A 178 22.69 10.65 16.97
CA ASP A 178 22.49 9.20 17.06
C ASP A 178 23.72 8.46 16.54
N GLU A 179 24.35 7.69 17.42
CA GLU A 179 25.59 6.93 17.18
C GLU A 179 25.45 5.89 16.06
N SER A 180 24.23 5.35 15.85
CA SER A 180 23.99 4.36 14.79
C SER A 180 24.17 4.95 13.38
N ASN A 181 24.15 6.28 13.24
CA ASN A 181 24.47 6.95 11.98
C ASN A 181 25.93 6.77 11.56
N GLN A 182 26.80 6.27 12.45
CA GLN A 182 28.21 5.98 12.16
C GLN A 182 28.43 4.52 11.73
N ASP A 183 27.41 3.66 11.77
CA ASP A 183 27.51 2.26 11.34
C ASP A 183 27.37 2.16 9.81
N ASP A 184 28.47 1.85 9.11
CA ASP A 184 28.51 1.71 7.66
C ASP A 184 28.04 0.34 7.14
N GLY A 185 27.59 -0.55 8.02
CA GLY A 185 27.00 -1.85 7.64
C GLY A 185 25.68 -1.72 6.86
N TYR A 186 25.00 -0.58 6.97
CA TYR A 186 23.76 -0.28 6.25
C TYR A 186 24.03 0.50 4.96
N ASP A 187 23.39 0.10 3.86
CA ASP A 187 23.58 0.68 2.52
C ASP A 187 23.43 2.22 2.51
N ARG A 188 22.47 2.78 3.26
CA ARG A 188 22.28 4.24 3.36
C ARG A 188 23.43 4.93 4.08
N ASN A 189 23.83 4.39 5.23
CA ASN A 189 24.93 4.95 6.02
C ASN A 189 26.25 4.85 5.25
N PHE A 190 26.51 3.74 4.54
CA PHE A 190 27.65 3.62 3.65
C PHE A 190 27.67 4.73 2.58
N LEU A 191 26.54 5.01 1.94
CA LEU A 191 26.46 6.12 0.98
C LEU A 191 26.79 7.46 1.63
N ARG A 192 26.17 7.76 2.78
CA ARG A 192 26.35 9.02 3.52
C ARG A 192 27.77 9.22 4.04
N LEU A 193 28.40 8.18 4.56
CA LEU A 193 29.71 8.25 5.23
C LEU A 193 30.88 8.09 4.28
N ARG A 194 30.73 7.29 3.20
CA ARG A 194 31.86 6.88 2.34
C ARG A 194 31.76 7.42 0.92
N VAL A 195 30.56 7.40 0.34
CA VAL A 195 30.38 7.69 -1.10
C VAL A 195 30.11 9.18 -1.35
N LEU A 196 29.10 9.75 -0.72
CA LEU A 196 28.73 11.15 -0.91
C LEU A 196 29.86 12.14 -0.55
N PRO A 197 30.64 11.94 0.53
CA PRO A 197 31.76 12.83 0.82
C PRO A 197 32.83 12.79 -0.28
N LEU A 198 33.17 11.60 -0.77
CA LEU A 198 34.16 11.41 -1.83
C LEU A 198 33.70 12.04 -3.16
N LEU A 199 32.41 11.91 -3.50
CA LEU A 199 31.85 12.57 -4.68
C LEU A 199 31.84 14.09 -4.53
N SER A 200 31.52 14.58 -3.33
CA SER A 200 31.44 16.02 -3.04
C SER A 200 32.81 16.70 -3.01
N GLU A 201 33.88 15.96 -2.65
CA GLU A 201 35.27 16.45 -2.72
C GLU A 201 35.65 16.86 -4.15
N ARG A 202 35.23 16.07 -5.15
CA ARG A 202 35.49 16.37 -6.56
C ARG A 202 34.40 17.25 -7.18
N TRP A 203 33.15 17.05 -6.81
CA TRP A 203 31.97 17.73 -7.35
C TRP A 203 31.12 18.29 -6.21
N PRO A 204 31.42 19.53 -5.75
CA PRO A 204 30.77 20.11 -4.56
C PRO A 204 29.24 20.18 -4.60
N HIS A 205 28.65 20.19 -5.81
CA HIS A 205 27.20 20.27 -6.04
C HIS A 205 26.61 18.93 -6.54
N PHE A 206 27.23 17.80 -6.20
CA PHE A 206 26.80 16.47 -6.65
C PHE A 206 25.37 16.14 -6.20
N ALA A 207 25.03 16.45 -4.96
CA ALA A 207 23.69 16.22 -4.41
C ALA A 207 22.63 17.06 -5.14
N ASP A 208 22.91 18.35 -5.40
CA ASP A 208 22.04 19.23 -6.19
C ASP A 208 21.83 18.70 -7.61
N ALA A 209 22.92 18.28 -8.28
CA ALA A 209 22.86 17.72 -9.62
C ALA A 209 22.02 16.44 -9.66
N THR A 210 22.16 15.59 -8.66
CA THR A 210 21.40 14.34 -8.51
C THR A 210 19.91 14.61 -8.30
N ALA A 211 19.56 15.56 -7.41
CA ALA A 211 18.17 15.98 -7.20
C ALA A 211 17.54 16.55 -8.48
N ARG A 212 18.29 17.34 -9.27
CA ARG A 212 17.83 17.79 -10.59
C ARG A 212 17.58 16.61 -11.55
N SER A 213 18.46 15.61 -11.60
CA SER A 213 18.22 14.42 -12.42
C SER A 213 16.99 13.62 -11.97
N ALA A 214 16.74 13.53 -10.66
CA ALA A 214 15.53 12.92 -10.12
C ALA A 214 14.27 13.69 -10.56
N MET A 215 14.28 15.02 -10.46
CA MET A 215 13.19 15.88 -10.92
C MET A 215 12.93 15.73 -12.43
N LEU A 216 13.98 15.72 -13.26
CA LEU A 216 13.84 15.50 -14.71
C LEU A 216 13.21 14.12 -15.00
N CYS A 217 13.59 13.08 -14.26
CA CYS A 217 12.97 11.76 -14.39
C CYS A 217 11.48 11.79 -14.02
N ALA A 218 11.11 12.53 -12.97
CA ALA A 218 9.73 12.70 -12.55
C ALA A 218 8.91 13.46 -13.60
N GLU A 219 9.45 14.54 -14.18
CA GLU A 219 8.82 15.29 -15.27
C GLU A 219 8.55 14.39 -16.49
N GLN A 220 9.48 13.51 -16.85
CA GLN A 220 9.27 12.57 -17.95
C GLN A 220 8.17 11.56 -17.65
N GLU A 221 8.07 11.05 -16.42
CA GLU A 221 6.96 10.15 -16.05
C GLU A 221 5.62 10.88 -15.99
N SER A 222 5.58 12.13 -15.51
CA SER A 222 4.37 12.95 -15.54
C SER A 222 3.92 13.24 -16.97
N LEU A 223 4.85 13.51 -17.89
CA LEU A 223 4.53 13.68 -19.31
C LEU A 223 3.98 12.38 -19.91
N LEU A 224 4.54 11.23 -19.53
CA LEU A 224 3.99 9.93 -19.95
C LEU A 224 2.62 9.64 -19.35
N ASP A 225 2.32 10.12 -18.14
CA ASP A 225 0.97 10.04 -17.55
C ASP A 225 -0.01 10.86 -18.39
N GLU A 226 0.34 12.09 -18.74
CA GLU A 226 -0.46 12.95 -19.62
C GLU A 226 -0.73 12.28 -20.97
N LEU A 227 0.33 11.85 -21.67
CA LEU A 227 0.24 11.29 -23.02
C LEU A 227 -0.48 9.95 -23.11
N LEU A 228 -0.52 9.16 -22.02
CA LEU A 228 -1.11 7.83 -22.00
C LEU A 228 -2.44 7.77 -21.25
N SER A 229 -2.89 8.87 -20.64
CA SER A 229 -4.08 8.90 -19.78
C SER A 229 -5.35 8.44 -20.50
N ASP A 230 -5.67 9.04 -21.64
CA ASP A 230 -6.86 8.70 -22.44
C ASP A 230 -6.82 7.25 -22.93
N GLU A 231 -5.68 6.83 -23.49
CA GLU A 231 -5.48 5.45 -23.95
C GLU A 231 -5.62 4.46 -22.79
N LEU A 232 -5.08 4.77 -21.61
CA LEU A 232 -5.20 3.91 -20.45
C LEU A 232 -6.66 3.80 -19.98
N ALA A 233 -7.40 4.91 -19.96
CA ALA A 233 -8.80 4.93 -19.56
C ALA A 233 -9.67 4.07 -20.48
N GLU A 234 -9.42 4.08 -21.80
CA GLU A 234 -10.14 3.21 -22.76
C GLU A 234 -9.84 1.72 -22.57
N LEU A 235 -8.68 1.38 -22.01
CA LEU A 235 -8.24 -0.01 -21.81
C LEU A 235 -8.66 -0.60 -20.47
N ILE A 236 -9.09 0.24 -19.53
CA ILE A 236 -9.51 -0.18 -18.19
C ILE A 236 -11.04 -0.39 -18.19
N SER A 237 -11.48 -1.57 -17.79
CA SER A 237 -12.90 -1.87 -17.60
C SER A 237 -13.47 -1.15 -16.37
N GLU A 238 -14.80 -1.10 -16.24
CA GLU A 238 -15.48 -0.53 -15.07
C GLU A 238 -15.03 -1.19 -13.75
N ASP A 239 -14.67 -2.48 -13.79
CA ASP A 239 -14.16 -3.26 -12.66
C ASP A 239 -12.65 -3.05 -12.40
N GLY A 240 -11.98 -2.20 -13.18
CA GLY A 240 -10.56 -1.90 -13.05
C GLY A 240 -9.61 -2.90 -13.71
N ALA A 241 -10.11 -3.81 -14.56
CA ALA A 241 -9.29 -4.79 -15.28
C ALA A 241 -8.70 -4.17 -16.57
N LEU A 242 -7.52 -4.62 -16.99
CA LEU A 242 -6.82 -4.07 -18.17
C LEU A 242 -6.94 -5.00 -19.38
N ALA A 243 -7.49 -4.50 -20.49
CA ALA A 243 -7.70 -5.28 -21.72
C ALA A 243 -6.38 -5.74 -22.38
N ILE A 244 -6.25 -7.03 -22.67
CA ILE A 244 -5.01 -7.60 -23.26
C ILE A 244 -4.96 -7.40 -24.78
N ALA A 245 -6.11 -7.52 -25.46
CA ALA A 245 -6.14 -7.57 -26.92
C ALA A 245 -5.53 -6.31 -27.60
N PRO A 246 -5.88 -5.07 -27.18
CA PRO A 246 -5.28 -3.88 -27.77
C PRO A 246 -3.77 -3.77 -27.49
N LEU A 247 -3.34 -4.17 -26.29
CA LEU A 247 -1.93 -4.14 -25.89
C LEU A 247 -1.05 -5.02 -26.79
N LYS A 248 -1.57 -6.13 -27.34
CA LYS A 248 -0.78 -7.03 -28.20
C LYS A 248 -0.19 -6.34 -29.44
N ALA A 249 -0.91 -5.38 -30.01
CA ALA A 249 -0.47 -4.62 -31.18
C ALA A 249 0.56 -3.53 -30.84
N MET A 250 0.74 -3.21 -29.55
CA MET A 250 1.64 -2.16 -29.10
C MET A 250 3.08 -2.66 -28.94
N SER A 251 4.03 -1.72 -28.99
CA SER A 251 5.43 -2.01 -28.70
C SER A 251 5.62 -2.48 -27.25
N PRO A 252 6.66 -3.30 -26.96
CA PRO A 252 6.94 -3.74 -25.60
C PRO A 252 7.16 -2.61 -24.59
N VAL A 253 7.67 -1.46 -25.05
CA VAL A 253 7.89 -0.28 -24.19
C VAL A 253 6.56 0.36 -23.83
N ARG A 254 5.66 0.58 -24.80
CA ARG A 254 4.34 1.18 -24.59
C ARG A 254 3.47 0.31 -23.69
N ARG A 255 3.42 -1.01 -23.96
CA ARG A 255 2.70 -1.97 -23.09
C ARG A 255 3.11 -1.87 -21.64
N ALA A 256 4.41 -1.85 -21.38
CA ALA A 256 4.91 -1.82 -20.01
C ALA A 256 4.67 -0.47 -19.32
N ALA A 257 4.66 0.64 -20.07
CA ALA A 257 4.28 1.95 -19.53
C ALA A 257 2.81 1.97 -19.09
N LEU A 258 1.91 1.38 -19.89
CA LEU A 258 0.48 1.24 -19.58
C LEU A 258 0.24 0.27 -18.40
N ILE A 259 0.86 -0.93 -18.40
CA ILE A 259 0.73 -1.89 -17.30
C ILE A 259 1.22 -1.27 -15.98
N ARG A 260 2.31 -0.49 -16.01
CA ARG A 260 2.82 0.21 -14.84
C ARG A 260 1.82 1.23 -14.30
N ARG A 261 1.19 2.02 -15.17
CA ARG A 261 0.19 3.03 -14.78
C ARG A 261 -1.11 2.41 -14.30
N TRP A 262 -1.53 1.32 -14.92
CA TRP A 262 -2.63 0.49 -14.43
C TRP A 262 -2.36 -0.05 -13.02
N LEU A 263 -1.15 -0.58 -12.76
CA LEU A 263 -0.80 -1.02 -11.40
C LEU A 263 -0.78 0.16 -10.41
N ALA A 264 -0.32 1.34 -10.84
CA ALA A 264 -0.32 2.55 -10.02
C ALA A 264 -1.74 3.02 -9.67
N SER A 265 -2.72 2.90 -10.59
CA SER A 265 -4.13 3.25 -10.31
C SER A 265 -4.78 2.32 -9.28
N HIS A 266 -4.21 1.12 -9.08
CA HIS A 266 -4.57 0.20 -8.01
C HIS A 266 -3.75 0.42 -6.72
N HIS A 267 -2.99 1.52 -6.63
CA HIS A 267 -2.04 1.83 -5.55
C HIS A 267 -1.02 0.69 -5.29
N ALA A 268 -0.70 -0.09 -6.33
CA ALA A 268 0.28 -1.16 -6.21
C ALA A 268 1.69 -0.57 -6.03
N ALA A 269 2.52 -1.25 -5.24
CA ALA A 269 3.92 -0.89 -5.13
C ALA A 269 4.63 -0.99 -6.49
N MET A 270 5.53 -0.05 -6.74
CA MET A 270 6.16 0.14 -8.03
C MET A 270 6.84 -1.14 -8.56
N PRO A 271 6.41 -1.70 -9.71
CA PRO A 271 6.98 -2.92 -10.24
C PRO A 271 8.33 -2.69 -10.92
N SER A 272 9.25 -3.65 -10.77
CA SER A 272 10.50 -3.66 -11.52
C SER A 272 10.25 -3.87 -13.02
N ARG A 273 11.24 -3.52 -13.86
CA ARG A 273 11.15 -3.78 -15.31
C ARG A 273 10.97 -5.27 -15.61
N ALA A 274 11.68 -6.12 -14.89
CA ALA A 274 11.54 -7.57 -14.99
C ALA A 274 10.12 -8.03 -14.63
N MET A 275 9.53 -7.46 -13.56
CA MET A 275 8.17 -7.79 -13.15
C MET A 275 7.13 -7.46 -14.23
N LEU A 276 7.26 -6.31 -14.90
CA LEU A 276 6.36 -5.94 -16.01
C LEU A 276 6.45 -6.92 -17.18
N ASN A 277 7.66 -7.38 -17.51
CA ASN A 277 7.84 -8.39 -18.55
C ASN A 277 7.20 -9.72 -18.13
N ARG A 278 7.40 -10.16 -16.88
CA ARG A 278 6.77 -11.38 -16.36
C ARG A 278 5.24 -11.32 -16.40
N ILE A 279 4.64 -10.19 -16.02
CA ILE A 279 3.19 -9.99 -16.15
C ILE A 279 2.74 -10.19 -17.59
N TRP A 280 3.47 -9.65 -18.56
CA TRP A 280 3.11 -9.81 -19.96
C TRP A 280 3.31 -11.25 -20.46
N ASP A 281 4.51 -11.79 -20.28
CA ASP A 281 4.94 -13.07 -20.88
C ASP A 281 4.33 -14.28 -20.15
N GLU A 282 4.27 -14.26 -18.81
CA GLU A 282 3.79 -15.37 -17.99
C GLU A 282 2.28 -15.30 -17.72
N VAL A 283 1.63 -14.13 -17.82
CA VAL A 283 0.19 -13.96 -17.51
C VAL A 283 -0.62 -13.54 -18.73
N ALA A 284 -0.30 -12.42 -19.37
CA ALA A 284 -1.10 -11.91 -20.48
C ALA A 284 -1.07 -12.86 -21.69
N LEU A 285 0.09 -13.46 -21.99
CA LEU A 285 0.27 -14.39 -23.11
C LEU A 285 -0.01 -15.86 -22.76
N ALA A 286 -0.13 -16.21 -21.47
CA ALA A 286 -0.46 -17.57 -21.07
C ALA A 286 -1.87 -17.99 -21.53
N ARG A 287 -2.09 -19.31 -21.63
CA ARG A 287 -3.42 -19.85 -21.98
C ARG A 287 -4.41 -19.55 -20.84
N GLU A 288 -5.67 -19.29 -21.18
CA GLU A 288 -6.68 -18.91 -20.18
C GLU A 288 -7.00 -20.03 -19.19
N ASP A 289 -6.87 -21.28 -19.60
CA ASP A 289 -7.09 -22.46 -18.78
C ASP A 289 -5.94 -22.75 -17.80
N ALA A 290 -4.76 -22.16 -18.01
CA ALA A 290 -3.59 -22.33 -17.16
C ALA A 290 -3.69 -21.59 -15.80
N SER A 291 -4.69 -20.69 -15.65
CA SER A 291 -4.88 -19.86 -14.45
C SER A 291 -3.59 -19.14 -14.00
N PRO A 292 -2.91 -18.42 -14.92
CA PRO A 292 -1.61 -17.82 -14.63
C PRO A 292 -1.71 -16.75 -13.53
N CYS A 293 -0.66 -16.65 -12.72
CA CYS A 293 -0.58 -15.69 -11.62
C CYS A 293 0.87 -15.26 -11.40
N VAL A 294 1.11 -13.95 -11.35
CA VAL A 294 2.36 -13.38 -10.88
C VAL A 294 2.06 -12.61 -9.59
N HIS A 295 2.74 -12.99 -8.50
CA HIS A 295 2.54 -12.37 -7.19
C HIS A 295 3.39 -11.11 -7.02
N LEU A 296 2.79 -10.09 -6.41
CA LEU A 296 3.44 -8.83 -6.09
C LEU A 296 2.88 -8.30 -4.76
N ASN A 297 3.70 -8.32 -3.70
CA ASN A 297 3.42 -7.69 -2.40
C ASN A 297 2.03 -8.00 -1.79
N GLY A 298 1.67 -9.28 -1.72
CA GLY A 298 0.37 -9.72 -1.16
C GLY A 298 -0.80 -9.65 -2.14
N PHE A 299 -0.55 -9.26 -3.38
CA PHE A 299 -1.50 -9.29 -4.49
C PHE A 299 -0.99 -10.20 -5.60
N GLY A 300 -1.83 -10.43 -6.61
CA GLY A 300 -1.47 -11.14 -7.83
C GLY A 300 -2.06 -10.47 -9.06
N VAL A 301 -1.29 -10.47 -10.15
CA VAL A 301 -1.80 -10.18 -11.48
C VAL A 301 -2.21 -11.50 -12.13
N ARG A 302 -3.47 -11.59 -12.58
CA ARG A 302 -4.05 -12.79 -13.19
C ARG A 302 -4.71 -12.47 -14.53
N ARG A 303 -4.90 -13.50 -15.36
CA ARG A 303 -5.64 -13.38 -16.62
C ARG A 303 -7.02 -14.02 -16.51
N TYR A 304 -8.05 -13.29 -16.94
CA TYR A 304 -9.41 -13.82 -17.08
C TYR A 304 -10.15 -13.06 -18.20
N LYS A 305 -10.86 -13.79 -19.08
CA LYS A 305 -11.65 -13.22 -20.19
C LYS A 305 -10.89 -12.20 -21.06
N GLY A 306 -9.62 -12.48 -21.38
CA GLY A 306 -8.82 -11.56 -22.19
C GLY A 306 -8.39 -10.27 -21.48
N GLU A 307 -8.48 -10.22 -20.16
CA GLU A 307 -8.10 -9.05 -19.34
C GLU A 307 -7.10 -9.44 -18.25
N LEU A 308 -6.29 -8.48 -17.81
CA LEU A 308 -5.44 -8.56 -16.63
C LEU A 308 -6.18 -8.01 -15.42
N TRP A 309 -6.13 -8.76 -14.33
CA TRP A 309 -6.81 -8.44 -13.08
C TRP A 309 -5.78 -8.29 -11.97
N TRP A 310 -5.88 -7.20 -11.21
CA TRP A 310 -5.14 -6.99 -9.97
C TRP A 310 -6.00 -7.46 -8.80
N VAL A 311 -5.56 -8.51 -8.11
CA VAL A 311 -6.37 -9.16 -7.07
C VAL A 311 -5.60 -9.37 -5.79
N LYS A 312 -6.26 -9.14 -4.64
CA LYS A 312 -5.70 -9.48 -3.33
C LYS A 312 -5.42 -10.97 -3.29
N SER A 313 -4.22 -11.36 -2.86
CA SER A 313 -3.85 -12.77 -2.76
C SER A 313 -4.49 -13.35 -1.50
N THR A 314 -5.53 -14.15 -1.68
CA THR A 314 -6.19 -14.87 -0.58
C THR A 314 -5.75 -16.33 -0.55
N PRO A 315 -5.56 -16.93 0.63
CA PRO A 315 -5.33 -18.36 0.72
C PRO A 315 -6.57 -19.12 0.24
N SER A 316 -6.36 -20.32 -0.31
CA SER A 316 -7.47 -21.18 -0.72
C SER A 316 -8.27 -21.65 0.49
N LEU A 317 -9.60 -21.59 0.41
CA LEU A 317 -10.50 -22.10 1.44
C LEU A 317 -11.07 -23.47 1.08
N THR A 318 -10.60 -24.11 -0.01
CA THR A 318 -11.11 -25.38 -0.55
C THR A 318 -11.37 -26.47 0.51
N ASN A 319 -10.50 -26.58 1.53
CA ASN A 319 -10.59 -27.63 2.56
C ASN A 319 -11.21 -27.15 3.87
N VAL A 320 -11.66 -25.90 3.94
CA VAL A 320 -12.35 -25.36 5.11
C VAL A 320 -13.81 -25.82 5.11
N VAL A 321 -14.25 -26.27 6.28
CA VAL A 321 -15.65 -26.55 6.61
C VAL A 321 -15.96 -25.79 7.89
N LEU A 322 -16.97 -24.95 7.85
CA LEU A 322 -17.41 -24.15 8.98
C LEU A 322 -18.80 -24.62 9.42
N ASP A 323 -18.92 -25.03 10.67
CA ASP A 323 -20.21 -25.33 11.27
C ASP A 323 -20.95 -24.01 11.58
N TRP A 324 -22.20 -23.91 11.13
CA TRP A 324 -23.04 -22.74 11.36
C TRP A 324 -24.17 -23.10 12.31
N LEU A 325 -23.84 -23.15 13.59
CA LEU A 325 -24.74 -23.63 14.65
C LEU A 325 -25.98 -22.75 14.85
N SER A 326 -25.87 -21.47 14.51
CA SER A 326 -26.93 -20.45 14.60
C SER A 326 -27.08 -19.70 13.28
N PRO A 327 -27.79 -20.28 12.27
CA PRO A 327 -27.99 -19.66 10.95
C PRO A 327 -28.74 -18.31 10.98
N GLU A 328 -29.40 -18.00 12.09
CA GLU A 328 -30.02 -16.71 12.38
C GLU A 328 -29.01 -15.58 12.64
N LEU A 329 -27.76 -15.91 12.96
CA LEU A 329 -26.67 -14.95 13.15
C LEU A 329 -25.67 -15.01 11.98
N PRO A 330 -25.03 -13.90 11.61
CA PRO A 330 -23.99 -13.92 10.59
C PRO A 330 -22.80 -14.82 10.97
N LEU A 331 -22.32 -15.62 10.01
CA LEU A 331 -21.10 -16.40 10.16
C LEU A 331 -19.90 -15.63 9.58
N ILE A 332 -18.89 -15.39 10.40
CA ILE A 332 -17.62 -14.80 9.97
C ILE A 332 -16.78 -15.86 9.26
N LEU A 333 -16.27 -15.53 8.08
CA LEU A 333 -15.43 -16.39 7.27
C LEU A 333 -13.95 -16.16 7.59
N PRO A 334 -13.11 -17.20 7.47
CA PRO A 334 -11.66 -17.07 7.71
C PRO A 334 -10.96 -16.27 6.62
N ALA A 335 -9.70 -15.91 6.87
CA ALA A 335 -8.80 -15.26 5.92
C ALA A 335 -9.35 -13.96 5.30
N ASP A 336 -10.05 -13.16 6.12
CA ASP A 336 -10.71 -11.92 5.71
C ASP A 336 -11.67 -12.10 4.52
N ALA A 337 -12.28 -13.27 4.38
CA ALA A 337 -13.27 -13.50 3.33
C ALA A 337 -14.62 -12.81 3.62
N GLY A 338 -14.75 -12.12 4.76
CA GLY A 338 -15.95 -11.37 5.14
C GLY A 338 -16.93 -12.22 5.95
N ARG A 339 -18.23 -12.08 5.70
CA ARG A 339 -19.29 -12.80 6.42
C ARG A 339 -20.44 -13.21 5.53
N VAL A 340 -21.14 -14.25 5.93
CA VAL A 340 -22.38 -14.69 5.26
C VAL A 340 -23.58 -14.61 6.19
N SER A 341 -24.76 -14.44 5.60
CA SER A 341 -26.02 -14.34 6.34
C SER A 341 -27.18 -14.91 5.54
N LEU A 342 -28.19 -15.43 6.25
CA LEU A 342 -29.49 -15.79 5.67
C LEU A 342 -30.45 -14.63 5.92
N ILE A 343 -30.82 -13.92 4.86
CA ILE A 343 -31.68 -12.74 4.94
C ILE A 343 -33.09 -13.12 4.47
N PRO A 344 -34.17 -12.61 5.10
CA PRO A 344 -35.53 -12.80 4.60
C PRO A 344 -35.69 -12.39 3.13
N SER A 345 -36.64 -13.01 2.44
CA SER A 345 -37.00 -12.72 1.03
C SER A 345 -35.99 -13.24 0.01
N GLY A 346 -36.00 -14.56 -0.20
CA GLY A 346 -35.31 -15.20 -1.32
C GLY A 346 -35.92 -16.57 -1.65
N HIS A 347 -35.16 -17.38 -2.38
CA HIS A 347 -35.59 -18.68 -2.88
C HIS A 347 -34.72 -19.83 -2.38
N VAL A 348 -33.89 -19.60 -1.36
CA VAL A 348 -33.14 -20.65 -0.68
C VAL A 348 -34.01 -21.21 0.43
N ARG A 349 -34.24 -22.52 0.44
CA ARG A 349 -34.99 -23.19 1.51
C ARG A 349 -34.30 -23.02 2.87
N LEU A 350 -35.08 -23.01 3.95
CA LEU A 350 -34.54 -23.13 5.30
C LEU A 350 -34.07 -24.58 5.57
N PRO A 351 -33.11 -24.78 6.50
CA PRO A 351 -32.71 -26.11 6.92
C PRO A 351 -33.85 -26.82 7.66
N GLU A 352 -33.92 -28.15 7.55
CA GLU A 352 -34.85 -28.95 8.35
C GLU A 352 -34.39 -29.03 9.83
N ALA A 353 -35.32 -29.38 10.73
CA ALA A 353 -35.01 -29.49 12.15
C ALA A 353 -33.92 -30.55 12.40
N GLY A 354 -32.78 -30.12 12.95
CA GLY A 354 -31.64 -30.98 13.24
C GLY A 354 -30.72 -31.24 12.04
N GLU A 355 -30.99 -30.67 10.87
CA GLU A 355 -30.11 -30.75 9.70
C GLU A 355 -28.86 -29.89 9.94
N PRO A 356 -27.64 -30.46 9.91
CA PRO A 356 -26.42 -29.68 10.14
C PRO A 356 -26.22 -28.62 9.05
N VAL A 357 -26.07 -27.36 9.43
CA VAL A 357 -25.78 -26.28 8.49
C VAL A 357 -24.28 -26.02 8.47
N THR A 358 -23.68 -26.10 7.29
CA THR A 358 -22.24 -25.82 7.13
C THR A 358 -21.98 -24.89 5.96
N VAL A 359 -20.90 -24.12 6.05
CA VAL A 359 -20.35 -23.35 4.93
C VAL A 359 -19.05 -24.01 4.49
N ARG A 360 -18.97 -24.31 3.20
CA ARG A 360 -17.84 -25.00 2.56
C ARG A 360 -17.40 -24.21 1.31
N PHE A 361 -16.32 -24.64 0.68
CA PHE A 361 -15.76 -23.99 -0.52
C PHE A 361 -15.48 -24.98 -1.66
N LYS A 362 -15.97 -26.21 -1.52
CA LYS A 362 -15.93 -27.24 -2.55
C LYS A 362 -17.21 -28.06 -2.51
N ALA A 363 -17.60 -28.57 -3.67
CA ALA A 363 -18.67 -29.55 -3.81
C ALA A 363 -18.25 -30.64 -4.80
N GLY A 364 -18.57 -31.89 -4.45
CA GLY A 364 -18.39 -33.06 -5.31
C GLY A 364 -19.66 -33.39 -6.10
N GLY A 365 -19.54 -34.34 -7.02
CA GLY A 365 -20.69 -34.88 -7.75
C GLY A 365 -21.20 -34.03 -8.91
N MET A 366 -22.34 -34.45 -9.45
CA MET A 366 -23.11 -33.71 -10.44
C MET A 366 -24.14 -32.85 -9.72
N LEU A 367 -24.13 -31.55 -10.02
CA LEU A 367 -24.98 -30.55 -9.39
C LEU A 367 -26.02 -30.07 -10.40
N HIS A 368 -27.25 -29.93 -9.93
CA HIS A 368 -28.39 -29.42 -10.68
C HIS A 368 -28.77 -28.05 -10.10
N ILE A 369 -28.80 -27.02 -10.94
CA ILE A 369 -29.06 -25.63 -10.53
C ILE A 369 -30.34 -25.13 -11.18
N VAL A 370 -31.04 -24.26 -10.46
CA VAL A 370 -32.31 -23.67 -10.91
C VAL A 370 -32.10 -22.93 -12.23
N GLY A 371 -33.05 -23.07 -13.15
CA GLY A 371 -33.02 -22.39 -14.45
C GLY A 371 -32.11 -23.03 -15.50
N ARG A 372 -31.50 -24.18 -15.21
CA ARG A 372 -30.59 -24.86 -16.15
C ARG A 372 -30.84 -26.37 -16.18
N ASN A 373 -31.12 -26.89 -17.37
CA ASN A 373 -31.37 -28.32 -17.54
C ASN A 373 -30.07 -29.16 -17.53
N GLY A 374 -30.08 -30.26 -16.77
CA GLY A 374 -29.01 -31.25 -16.67
C GLY A 374 -27.92 -30.94 -15.65
N GLY A 375 -27.36 -32.00 -15.06
CA GLY A 375 -26.34 -31.92 -14.02
C GLY A 375 -24.92 -31.67 -14.56
N ARG A 376 -24.12 -30.86 -13.85
CA ARG A 376 -22.70 -30.63 -14.16
C ARG A 376 -21.85 -30.64 -12.89
N LYS A 377 -20.55 -30.89 -13.06
CA LYS A 377 -19.56 -30.67 -12.01
C LYS A 377 -19.44 -29.17 -11.70
N LEU A 378 -19.16 -28.82 -10.44
CA LEU A 378 -19.03 -27.45 -9.96
C LEU A 378 -18.09 -26.58 -10.83
N LYS A 379 -16.95 -27.12 -11.26
CA LYS A 379 -15.99 -26.42 -12.14
C LYS A 379 -16.66 -25.89 -13.41
N LYS A 380 -17.59 -26.66 -14.01
CA LYS A 380 -18.27 -26.26 -15.25
C LYS A 380 -19.34 -25.20 -14.98
N ILE A 381 -20.05 -25.31 -13.85
CA ILE A 381 -21.01 -24.29 -13.39
C ILE A 381 -20.29 -22.96 -13.18
N TRP A 382 -19.14 -22.96 -12.49
CA TRP A 382 -18.32 -21.76 -12.34
C TRP A 382 -17.92 -21.11 -13.67
N GLN A 383 -17.59 -21.90 -14.69
CA GLN A 383 -17.27 -21.35 -16.01
C GLN A 383 -18.49 -20.70 -16.67
N GLU A 384 -19.65 -21.36 -16.62
CA GLU A 384 -20.89 -20.89 -17.25
C GLU A 384 -21.47 -19.66 -16.54
N CYS A 385 -21.35 -19.61 -15.21
CA CYS A 385 -21.69 -18.44 -14.39
C CYS A 385 -20.61 -17.35 -14.43
N ASN A 386 -19.58 -17.50 -15.26
CA ASN A 386 -18.50 -16.51 -15.41
C ASN A 386 -17.76 -16.15 -14.11
N VAL A 387 -17.58 -17.14 -13.22
CA VAL A 387 -16.86 -16.96 -11.95
C VAL A 387 -15.35 -17.01 -12.21
N PRO A 388 -14.59 -15.94 -11.88
CA PRO A 388 -13.14 -15.91 -12.00
C PRO A 388 -12.46 -17.02 -11.19
N PRO A 389 -11.35 -17.63 -11.67
CA PRO A 389 -10.70 -18.75 -11.00
C PRO A 389 -10.34 -18.52 -9.52
N TRP A 390 -9.89 -17.31 -9.16
CA TRP A 390 -9.51 -16.95 -7.78
C TRP A 390 -10.69 -16.76 -6.82
N LEU A 391 -11.93 -16.75 -7.34
CA LEU A 391 -13.13 -16.75 -6.51
C LEU A 391 -13.71 -18.16 -6.32
N ARG A 392 -13.30 -19.14 -7.12
CA ARG A 392 -13.96 -20.46 -7.16
C ARG A 392 -13.73 -21.31 -5.91
N ASP A 393 -12.65 -21.05 -5.19
CA ASP A 393 -12.23 -21.73 -3.96
C ASP A 393 -12.32 -20.83 -2.71
N THR A 394 -12.92 -19.65 -2.87
CA THR A 394 -13.17 -18.68 -1.79
C THR A 394 -14.64 -18.25 -1.73
N THR A 395 -15.44 -18.58 -2.74
CA THR A 395 -16.90 -18.35 -2.71
C THR A 395 -17.58 -19.30 -1.72
N PRO A 396 -18.33 -18.77 -0.74
CA PRO A 396 -19.08 -19.58 0.21
C PRO A 396 -20.15 -20.43 -0.46
N LEU A 397 -20.18 -21.71 -0.10
CA LEU A 397 -21.19 -22.68 -0.49
C LEU A 397 -21.97 -23.10 0.75
N LEU A 398 -23.30 -22.94 0.70
CA LEU A 398 -24.20 -23.36 1.77
C LEU A 398 -24.52 -24.84 1.62
N PHE A 399 -24.33 -25.60 2.69
CA PHE A 399 -24.66 -27.01 2.78
C PHE A 399 -25.62 -27.24 3.93
N TYR A 400 -26.64 -28.07 3.67
CA TYR A 400 -27.44 -28.69 4.71
C TYR A 400 -27.19 -30.20 4.68
N GLY A 401 -26.67 -30.74 5.78
CA GLY A 401 -26.01 -32.05 5.79
C GLY A 401 -24.87 -32.11 4.76
N GLU A 402 -24.96 -33.07 3.83
CA GLU A 402 -24.02 -33.23 2.71
C GLU A 402 -24.55 -32.65 1.39
N THR A 403 -25.73 -32.03 1.40
CA THR A 403 -26.38 -31.50 0.21
C THR A 403 -25.96 -30.06 -0.04
N LEU A 404 -25.44 -29.77 -1.24
CA LEU A 404 -25.19 -28.39 -1.66
C LEU A 404 -26.52 -27.68 -1.94
N ILE A 405 -26.71 -26.51 -1.32
CA ILE A 405 -27.94 -25.72 -1.38
C ILE A 405 -27.78 -24.51 -2.29
N ALA A 406 -26.72 -23.72 -2.09
CA ALA A 406 -26.50 -22.50 -2.85
C ALA A 406 -25.02 -22.09 -2.84
N ALA A 407 -24.64 -21.33 -3.86
CA ALA A 407 -23.41 -20.55 -3.89
C ALA A 407 -23.77 -19.07 -3.69
N ALA A 408 -23.18 -18.41 -2.69
CA ALA A 408 -23.59 -17.06 -2.29
C ALA A 408 -23.53 -16.07 -3.47
N GLY A 409 -24.69 -15.50 -3.83
CA GLY A 409 -24.81 -14.54 -4.93
C GLY A 409 -24.59 -15.09 -6.34
N ILE A 410 -24.48 -16.41 -6.52
CA ILE A 410 -24.20 -17.01 -7.84
C ILE A 410 -25.32 -17.93 -8.32
N PHE A 411 -25.67 -18.96 -7.55
CA PHE A 411 -26.71 -19.92 -7.94
C PHE A 411 -27.37 -20.58 -6.73
N ILE A 412 -28.55 -21.17 -6.97
CA ILE A 412 -29.27 -22.04 -6.05
C ILE A 412 -29.40 -23.41 -6.73
N THR A 413 -29.19 -24.50 -5.98
CA THR A 413 -29.42 -25.86 -6.50
C THR A 413 -30.91 -26.19 -6.53
N GLU A 414 -31.34 -27.14 -7.35
CA GLU A 414 -32.74 -27.59 -7.34
C GLU A 414 -33.18 -28.10 -5.96
N ALA A 415 -32.28 -28.80 -5.25
CA ALA A 415 -32.50 -29.29 -3.88
C ALA A 415 -32.54 -28.17 -2.82
N GLY A 416 -32.01 -27.00 -3.15
CA GLY A 416 -31.98 -25.83 -2.29
C GLY A 416 -33.09 -24.82 -2.57
N TRP A 417 -33.88 -25.02 -3.62
CA TRP A 417 -34.88 -24.05 -4.08
C TRP A 417 -36.20 -24.16 -3.31
N ALA A 418 -36.80 -23.02 -3.01
CA ALA A 418 -38.16 -22.88 -2.50
C ALA A 418 -38.83 -21.65 -3.12
N GLU A 419 -40.17 -21.68 -3.24
CA GLU A 419 -40.95 -20.53 -3.73
C GLU A 419 -40.80 -19.34 -2.77
N GLU A 420 -40.94 -19.59 -1.47
CA GLU A 420 -40.66 -18.64 -0.39
C GLU A 420 -39.56 -19.19 0.52
N GLY A 421 -38.55 -18.36 0.77
CA GLY A 421 -37.43 -18.72 1.64
C GLY A 421 -36.53 -17.52 1.95
N VAL A 422 -35.25 -17.83 2.13
CA VAL A 422 -34.21 -16.85 2.46
C VAL A 422 -33.28 -16.60 1.29
N ARG A 423 -32.44 -15.58 1.42
CA ARG A 423 -31.34 -15.28 0.51
C ARG A 423 -30.02 -15.52 1.24
N PHE A 424 -29.18 -16.36 0.66
CA PHE A 424 -27.82 -16.58 1.13
C PHE A 424 -26.90 -15.45 0.60
N GLU A 425 -26.66 -14.46 1.45
CA GLU A 425 -25.89 -13.26 1.12
C GLU A 425 -24.44 -13.38 1.61
N TRP A 426 -23.50 -12.91 0.80
CA TRP A 426 -22.09 -12.79 1.14
C TRP A 426 -21.67 -11.32 1.12
N GLN A 427 -21.22 -10.82 2.26
CA GLN A 427 -20.64 -9.51 2.42
C GLN A 427 -19.11 -9.68 2.54
N LYS A 428 -18.37 -9.24 1.52
CA LYS A 428 -16.90 -9.28 1.51
C LYS A 428 -16.33 -8.25 2.49
N ALA A 429 -15.11 -8.51 2.98
CA ALA A 429 -14.40 -7.63 3.90
C ALA A 429 -13.89 -6.35 3.23
#